data_AF-A0A814ZDZ7-F1
#
_entry.id   AF-A0A814ZDZ7-F1
#
_cell.length_a   1.000
_cell.length_b   1.000
_cell.length_c   1.000
_cell.angle_alpha   90.00
_cell.angle_beta   90.00
_cell.angle_gamma   90.00
#
_symmetry.space_group_name_H-M   'P 1'
#
loop_
_entity.id
_entity.type
_entity.pdbx_description
1 polymer ?
#
loop_
_entity_poly.entity_id
_entity_poly.type
_entity_poly.pdbx_seq_one_letter_code
_entity_poly.pdbx_strand_id
1 'polypeptide(L)'
;MHRFTDIESTSKRLPPVYGYLTHQLVPLSKALEPISSTIDQLDRFGKIAKNECHFPSEYGLTRDESAAVYLYTMEWGENSFYQVINRALRAEDRSALKPWFAYLKLFDVAVQKLPNVRKNLWRGVSKDITRNFKKGDEFTWWTISSCSTSVNIIKDFLGPNSTLFLIEAINGKDVSSCTNYPNENEVILCPGTRFRVVSDPLDQPPMHLIHLQEITDDDEESLSTGLKTMTMASASKAASTHTLPNVKASQVHIHTDQSGNRYEGEMKGENRHGKGKMDFASGDKYTGDWIEGKRTGHGVYIFARGNRYEGQWKDNKMHGKGQIDLANGGKYTGDWIEGKRTGHGVFIYSSGDRYEGQFKDNNRHGQGKMDYANGDKYTGDYIEDKRTGHGVYMFASGSRYELIYSYIMRQSILNRRILQ
;
A
#
# COMPACT_ATOMS: atom_id res chain seq x y z
N MET A 1 -1.88 10.40 -5.56
CA MET A 1 -1.21 9.32 -4.82
C MET A 1 0.28 9.38 -5.10
N HIS A 2 0.96 10.34 -4.47
CA HIS A 2 2.40 10.60 -4.66
C HIS A 2 3.22 10.26 -3.40
N ARG A 3 2.62 9.53 -2.45
CA ARG A 3 3.18 9.27 -1.10
C ARG A 3 4.50 8.51 -1.10
N PHE A 4 4.71 7.76 -2.17
CA PHE A 4 5.80 6.84 -2.33
C PHE A 4 6.85 7.35 -3.32
N THR A 5 6.61 8.45 -4.05
CA THR A 5 7.29 8.69 -5.35
C THR A 5 8.52 9.59 -5.31
N ASP A 6 8.94 10.04 -4.14
CA ASP A 6 9.83 11.19 -4.00
C ASP A 6 11.23 10.81 -3.51
N ILE A 7 12.11 10.48 -4.46
CA ILE A 7 13.55 10.30 -4.22
C ILE A 7 14.33 10.99 -5.35
N GLU A 8 14.88 12.16 -5.06
CA GLU A 8 16.07 12.67 -5.72
C GLU A 8 17.28 12.20 -4.91
N SER A 9 18.01 11.20 -5.42
CA SER A 9 19.22 10.70 -4.76
C SER A 9 20.42 11.55 -5.18
N THR A 10 20.89 12.43 -4.30
CA THR A 10 22.24 12.98 -4.41
C THR A 10 23.17 12.16 -3.53
N SER A 11 24.33 11.75 -4.07
CA SER A 11 25.34 10.92 -3.41
C SER A 11 26.12 11.64 -2.30
N LYS A 12 25.72 12.86 -1.91
CA LYS A 12 26.38 13.62 -0.85
C LYS A 12 25.83 13.20 0.52
N ARG A 13 26.74 12.78 1.41
CA ARG A 13 26.45 12.58 2.83
C ARG A 13 26.10 13.92 3.45
N LEU A 14 24.81 14.20 3.60
CA LEU A 14 24.35 15.42 4.24
C LEU A 14 24.65 15.38 5.75
N PRO A 15 24.91 16.53 6.40
CA PRO A 15 25.08 16.58 7.84
C PRO A 15 23.82 16.10 8.58
N PRO A 16 23.97 15.49 9.78
CA PRO A 16 22.83 15.13 10.60
C PRO A 16 22.00 16.32 11.06
N VAL A 17 20.70 16.07 11.26
CA VAL A 17 19.74 17.07 11.69
C VAL A 17 19.59 16.99 13.22
N TYR A 18 20.49 17.65 13.97
CA TYR A 18 20.41 17.65 15.44
C TYR A 18 19.71 18.87 16.03
N GLY A 19 19.52 19.93 15.24
CA GLY A 19 19.04 21.23 15.74
C GLY A 19 17.67 21.19 16.42
N TYR A 20 16.79 20.25 16.04
CA TYR A 20 15.48 20.12 16.67
C TYR A 20 15.53 19.43 18.05
N LEU A 21 16.58 18.65 18.37
CA LEU A 21 16.64 17.88 19.61
C LEU A 21 16.62 18.77 20.87
N THR A 22 17.21 19.96 20.75
CA THR A 22 17.27 20.98 21.80
C THR A 22 16.09 21.96 21.75
N HIS A 23 15.22 21.85 20.75
CA HIS A 23 14.05 22.71 20.62
C HIS A 23 13.06 22.40 21.76
N GLN A 24 12.38 23.44 22.26
CA GLN A 24 11.30 23.27 23.22
C GLN A 24 10.16 22.47 22.58
N LEU A 25 9.65 21.48 23.32
CA LEU A 25 8.45 20.75 22.94
C LEU A 25 7.24 21.68 23.12
N VAL A 26 6.47 21.88 22.05
CA VAL A 26 5.33 22.79 22.01
C VAL A 26 4.10 22.09 21.41
N PRO A 27 2.87 22.57 21.67
CA PRO A 27 1.66 22.03 21.05
C PRO A 27 1.69 22.10 19.52
N LEU A 28 0.91 21.25 18.85
CA LEU A 28 0.91 21.14 17.38
C LEU A 28 0.66 22.48 16.70
N SER A 29 -0.30 23.28 17.19
CA SER A 29 -0.58 24.60 16.61
C SER A 29 0.66 25.51 16.60
N LYS A 30 1.43 25.53 17.70
CA LYS A 30 2.68 26.30 17.79
C LYS A 30 3.80 25.69 16.93
N ALA A 31 3.83 24.37 16.81
CA ALA A 31 4.79 23.68 15.97
C ALA A 31 4.60 23.95 14.47
N LEU A 32 3.37 24.25 14.04
CA LEU A 32 3.03 24.54 12.63
C LEU A 32 3.16 26.02 12.26
N GLU A 33 3.14 26.94 13.22
CA GLU A 33 3.21 28.40 12.97
C GLU A 33 4.37 28.83 12.04
N PRO A 34 5.61 28.32 12.19
CA PRO A 34 6.73 28.76 11.33
C PRO A 34 6.63 28.30 9.87
N ILE A 35 5.79 27.31 9.58
CA ILE A 35 5.67 26.67 8.26
C ILE A 35 4.27 26.82 7.64
N SER A 36 3.33 27.45 8.33
CA SER A 36 1.93 27.59 7.89
C SER A 36 1.78 28.38 6.58
N SER A 37 2.65 29.35 6.33
CA SER A 37 2.67 30.12 5.07
C SER A 37 3.21 29.32 3.89
N THR A 38 3.92 28.21 4.13
CA THR A 38 4.57 27.42 3.08
C THR A 38 3.66 26.29 2.56
N ILE A 39 2.61 25.94 3.30
CA ILE A 39 1.73 24.81 3.01
C ILE A 39 0.28 25.29 3.01
N ASP A 40 -0.36 25.24 1.85
CA ASP A 40 -1.77 25.63 1.74
C ASP A 40 -2.65 24.81 2.68
N GLN A 41 -3.59 25.49 3.34
CA GLN A 41 -4.54 24.91 4.28
C GLN A 41 -3.92 24.18 5.50
N LEU A 42 -2.65 24.40 5.84
CA LEU A 42 -1.99 23.70 6.95
C LEU A 42 -2.74 23.83 8.27
N ASP A 43 -3.22 25.03 8.60
CA ASP A 43 -3.99 25.26 9.83
C ASP A 43 -5.29 24.46 9.88
N ARG A 44 -5.95 24.28 8.72
CA ARG A 44 -7.16 23.47 8.60
C ARG A 44 -6.83 22.00 8.85
N PHE A 45 -5.80 21.47 8.18
CA PHE A 45 -5.43 20.06 8.31
C PHE A 45 -4.81 19.73 9.67
N GLY A 46 -4.09 20.67 10.29
CA GLY A 46 -3.62 20.53 11.68
C GLY A 46 -4.78 20.41 12.68
N LYS A 47 -5.87 21.15 12.47
CA LYS A 47 -7.11 21.01 13.28
C LYS A 47 -7.80 19.67 13.03
N ILE A 48 -7.89 19.23 11.77
CA ILE A 48 -8.45 17.91 11.42
C ILE A 48 -7.64 16.82 12.11
N ALA A 49 -6.32 16.83 11.96
CA ALA A 49 -5.43 15.86 12.60
C ALA A 49 -5.65 15.80 14.12
N LYS A 50 -5.77 16.95 14.79
CA LYS A 50 -6.02 17.01 16.24
C LYS A 50 -7.41 16.50 16.66
N ASN A 51 -8.39 16.57 15.77
CA ASN A 51 -9.75 16.11 16.04
C ASN A 51 -9.94 14.62 15.72
N GLU A 52 -9.26 14.12 14.70
CA GLU A 52 -9.48 12.77 14.16
C GLU A 52 -8.42 11.77 14.60
N CYS A 53 -7.25 12.22 15.07
CA CYS A 53 -6.22 11.31 15.53
C CYS A 53 -6.71 10.44 16.69
N HIS A 54 -6.41 9.15 16.62
CA HIS A 54 -6.48 8.28 17.79
C HIS A 54 -5.19 8.43 18.60
N PHE A 55 -5.30 8.69 19.91
CA PHE A 55 -4.15 8.87 20.80
C PHE A 55 -4.16 7.73 21.84
N PRO A 56 -3.48 6.61 21.55
CA PRO A 56 -3.46 5.44 22.43
C PRO A 56 -2.80 5.79 23.77
N SER A 57 -3.59 5.76 24.84
CA SER A 57 -3.13 6.09 26.20
C SER A 57 -2.08 5.10 26.73
N GLU A 58 -2.08 3.86 26.22
CA GLU A 58 -1.12 2.81 26.54
C GLU A 58 0.34 3.18 26.22
N TYR A 59 0.57 4.06 25.25
CA TYR A 59 1.91 4.56 24.90
C TYR A 59 2.20 5.95 25.48
N GLY A 60 1.28 6.53 26.26
CA GLY A 60 1.46 7.86 26.86
C GLY A 60 1.58 9.00 25.84
N LEU A 61 0.99 8.84 24.65
CA LEU A 61 0.91 9.92 23.67
C LEU A 61 -0.09 10.98 24.13
N THR A 62 0.34 12.24 24.08
CA THR A 62 -0.59 13.37 24.14
C THR A 62 -1.37 13.47 22.82
N ARG A 63 -2.48 14.20 22.84
CA ARG A 63 -3.24 14.48 21.62
C ARG A 63 -2.40 15.22 20.57
N ASP A 64 -1.57 16.18 20.98
CA ASP A 64 -0.72 16.94 20.05
C ASP A 64 0.37 16.07 19.41
N GLU A 65 0.95 15.13 20.16
CA GLU A 65 1.92 14.15 19.66
C GLU A 65 1.28 13.19 18.64
N SER A 66 0.12 12.61 18.97
CA SER A 66 -0.60 11.74 18.03
C SER A 66 -1.04 12.51 16.78
N ALA A 67 -1.54 13.72 16.95
CA ALA A 67 -1.94 14.57 15.84
C ALA A 67 -0.76 14.94 14.93
N ALA A 68 0.46 15.06 15.45
CA ALA A 68 1.65 15.27 14.63
C ALA A 68 1.92 14.07 13.71
N VAL A 69 1.83 12.84 14.24
CA VAL A 69 1.95 11.61 13.45
C VAL A 69 0.82 11.52 12.43
N TYR A 70 -0.42 11.73 12.86
CA TYR A 70 -1.58 11.71 11.98
C TYR A 70 -1.44 12.70 10.81
N LEU A 71 -1.07 13.96 11.11
CA LEU A 71 -0.87 15.01 10.11
C LEU A 71 0.21 14.64 9.09
N TYR A 72 1.32 14.02 9.53
CA TYR A 72 2.33 13.51 8.62
C TYR A 72 1.73 12.48 7.65
N THR A 73 0.82 11.64 8.14
CA THR A 73 0.29 10.58 7.29
C THR A 73 -0.73 11.07 6.28
N MET A 74 -1.50 12.13 6.57
CA MET A 74 -2.56 12.65 5.69
C MET A 74 -2.10 13.01 4.26
N GLU A 75 -2.96 12.73 3.28
CA GLU A 75 -2.81 13.16 1.87
C GLU A 75 -4.04 14.00 1.46
N TRP A 76 -3.80 15.21 0.97
CA TRP A 76 -4.85 16.12 0.48
C TRP A 76 -4.53 16.78 -0.86
N GLY A 77 -3.60 16.21 -1.63
CA GLY A 77 -3.24 16.68 -2.97
C GLY A 77 -1.77 17.10 -3.08
N GLU A 78 -1.48 17.88 -4.12
CA GLU A 78 -0.14 18.45 -4.34
C GLU A 78 0.21 19.41 -3.20
N ASN A 79 1.38 19.23 -2.59
CA ASN A 79 1.83 19.92 -1.37
C ASN A 79 1.17 19.43 -0.07
N SER A 80 0.73 18.17 -0.02
CA SER A 80 0.43 17.50 1.25
C SER A 80 1.64 17.60 2.20
N PHE A 81 1.39 17.67 3.51
CA PHE A 81 2.43 17.95 4.51
C PHE A 81 3.68 17.06 4.38
N TYR A 82 3.50 15.75 4.22
CA TYR A 82 4.62 14.81 4.08
C TYR A 82 5.49 15.10 2.85
N GLN A 83 4.92 15.60 1.75
CA GLN A 83 5.67 15.92 0.54
C GLN A 83 6.59 17.10 0.80
N VAL A 84 6.05 18.13 1.46
CA VAL A 84 6.79 19.38 1.72
C VAL A 84 7.89 19.16 2.76
N ILE A 85 7.59 18.45 3.87
CA ILE A 85 8.61 18.16 4.88
C ILE A 85 9.71 17.24 4.34
N ASN A 86 9.37 16.23 3.54
CA ASN A 86 10.38 15.32 2.97
C ASN A 86 11.26 16.04 1.92
N ARG A 87 10.72 17.04 1.21
CA ARG A 87 11.52 17.95 0.37
C ARG A 87 12.50 18.77 1.21
N ALA A 88 12.05 19.33 2.32
CA ALA A 88 12.92 20.08 3.24
C ALA A 88 14.02 19.19 3.85
N LEU A 89 13.69 17.95 4.23
CA LEU A 89 14.66 16.99 4.79
C LEU A 89 15.75 16.55 3.80
N ARG A 90 15.46 16.62 2.49
CA ARG A 90 16.44 16.38 1.42
C ARG A 90 17.29 17.60 1.05
N ALA A 91 16.98 18.79 1.58
CA ALA A 91 17.73 20.00 1.24
C ALA A 91 19.20 19.88 1.69
N GLU A 92 20.13 20.25 0.78
CA GLU A 92 21.56 20.33 1.09
C GLU A 92 21.83 21.42 2.14
N ASP A 93 21.17 22.58 1.98
CA ASP A 93 21.21 23.64 2.99
C ASP A 93 20.36 23.25 4.20
N ARG A 94 21.03 22.78 5.26
CA ARG A 94 20.39 22.41 6.52
C ARG A 94 19.77 23.60 7.25
N SER A 95 20.11 24.84 6.91
CA SER A 95 19.48 26.01 7.49
C SER A 95 17.98 26.10 7.15
N ALA A 96 17.58 25.53 6.01
CA ALA A 96 16.19 25.43 5.56
C ALA A 96 15.31 24.57 6.48
N LEU A 97 15.90 23.75 7.37
CA LEU A 97 15.16 22.94 8.34
C LEU A 97 14.81 23.70 9.62
N LYS A 98 15.39 24.87 9.89
CA LYS A 98 15.12 25.63 11.12
C LYS A 98 13.62 25.88 11.38
N PRO A 99 12.79 26.28 10.38
CA PRO A 99 11.35 26.44 10.59
C PRO A 99 10.63 25.15 11.00
N TRP A 100 11.20 23.98 10.65
CA TRP A 100 10.60 22.67 10.92
C TRP A 100 10.95 22.10 12.29
N PHE A 101 11.91 22.70 13.02
CA PHE A 101 12.42 22.11 14.27
C PHE A 101 11.35 21.90 15.33
N ALA A 102 10.41 22.82 15.48
CA ALA A 102 9.32 22.67 16.44
C ALA A 102 8.45 21.44 16.11
N TYR A 103 8.12 21.25 14.82
CA TYR A 103 7.36 20.09 14.37
C TYR A 103 8.17 18.79 14.46
N LEU A 104 9.43 18.79 14.00
CA LEU A 104 10.30 17.62 14.06
C LEU A 104 10.52 17.15 15.51
N LYS A 105 10.66 18.08 16.46
CA LYS A 105 10.73 17.76 17.89
C LYS A 105 9.45 17.09 18.40
N LEU A 106 8.29 17.64 18.06
CA LEU A 106 7.00 17.06 18.46
C LEU A 106 6.80 15.66 17.87
N PHE A 107 7.09 15.51 16.57
CA PHE A 107 6.99 14.24 15.86
C PHE A 107 7.96 13.19 16.41
N ASP A 108 9.23 13.56 16.65
CA ASP A 108 10.26 12.67 17.21
C ASP A 108 9.86 12.15 18.60
N VAL A 109 9.40 13.04 19.48
CA VAL A 109 8.89 12.63 20.81
C VAL A 109 7.70 11.68 20.68
N ALA A 110 6.79 11.92 19.73
CA ALA A 110 5.64 11.04 19.49
C ALA A 110 6.08 9.64 19.04
N VAL A 111 6.92 9.54 18.01
CA VAL A 111 7.33 8.23 17.47
C VAL A 111 8.27 7.46 18.39
N GLN A 112 9.04 8.13 19.25
CA GLN A 112 9.87 7.46 20.26
C GLN A 112 9.04 6.71 21.31
N LYS A 113 7.82 7.18 21.61
CA LYS A 113 6.89 6.53 22.54
C LYS A 113 6.20 5.29 21.95
N LEU A 114 6.22 5.15 20.62
CA LEU A 114 5.53 4.07 19.92
C LEU A 114 6.38 2.77 19.87
N PRO A 115 5.73 1.60 19.73
CA PRO A 115 6.42 0.31 19.67
C PRO A 115 7.45 0.22 18.55
N ASN A 116 8.57 -0.43 18.84
CA ASN A 116 9.56 -0.78 17.84
C ASN A 116 9.11 -1.99 17.00
N VAL A 117 9.39 -1.95 15.70
CA VAL A 117 9.14 -3.00 14.73
C VAL A 117 10.46 -3.44 14.13
N ARG A 118 10.85 -4.68 14.45
CA ARG A 118 11.99 -5.38 13.86
C ARG A 118 11.51 -6.46 12.91
N LYS A 119 11.14 -6.07 11.69
CA LYS A 119 10.57 -6.93 10.65
C LYS A 119 10.98 -6.42 9.27
N ASN A 120 10.75 -7.25 8.26
CA ASN A 120 10.82 -6.82 6.87
C ASN A 120 9.71 -5.81 6.59
N LEU A 121 10.11 -4.63 6.12
CA LEU A 121 9.24 -3.55 5.70
C LEU A 121 9.32 -3.38 4.19
N TRP A 122 8.24 -2.84 3.63
CA TRP A 122 8.09 -2.58 2.22
C TRP A 122 7.83 -1.10 1.99
N ARG A 123 8.49 -0.56 0.98
CA ARG A 123 8.27 0.82 0.53
C ARG A 123 8.35 0.90 -0.98
N GLY A 124 7.40 1.59 -1.59
CA GLY A 124 7.35 1.79 -3.03
C GLY A 124 7.93 3.14 -3.42
N VAL A 125 8.34 3.25 -4.69
CA VAL A 125 8.63 4.50 -5.41
C VAL A 125 8.17 4.36 -6.85
N SER A 126 7.43 5.32 -7.39
CA SER A 126 6.85 5.23 -8.74
C SER A 126 7.84 5.40 -9.90
N LYS A 127 9.15 5.31 -9.64
CA LYS A 127 10.21 5.49 -10.64
C LYS A 127 11.25 4.40 -10.45
N ASP A 128 11.88 4.02 -11.55
CA ASP A 128 13.08 3.20 -11.53
C ASP A 128 14.25 4.06 -11.07
N ILE A 129 14.81 3.69 -9.92
CA ILE A 129 15.99 4.32 -9.33
C ILE A 129 17.09 3.30 -9.05
N THR A 130 16.97 2.08 -9.57
CA THR A 130 17.92 0.98 -9.31
C THR A 130 19.35 1.34 -9.65
N ARG A 131 19.58 2.10 -10.73
CA ARG A 131 20.90 2.56 -11.15
C ARG A 131 21.69 3.35 -10.09
N ASN A 132 21.01 3.85 -9.04
CA ASN A 132 21.63 4.61 -7.96
C ASN A 132 22.13 3.71 -6.82
N PHE A 133 21.95 2.39 -6.91
CA PHE A 133 22.25 1.44 -5.85
C PHE A 133 23.06 0.26 -6.39
N LYS A 134 24.11 -0.09 -5.66
CA LYS A 134 24.93 -1.26 -5.90
C LYS A 134 25.10 -2.04 -4.60
N LYS A 135 25.26 -3.36 -4.70
CA LYS A 135 25.55 -4.19 -3.52
C LYS A 135 26.73 -3.62 -2.72
N GLY A 136 26.52 -3.49 -1.41
CA GLY A 136 27.50 -2.97 -0.46
C GLY A 136 27.48 -1.46 -0.28
N ASP A 137 26.72 -0.71 -1.08
CA ASP A 137 26.55 0.74 -0.87
C ASP A 137 25.92 1.00 0.50
N GLU A 138 26.44 2.00 1.20
CA GLU A 138 25.88 2.51 2.44
C GLU A 138 25.46 3.96 2.29
N PHE A 139 24.29 4.29 2.82
CA PHE A 139 23.76 5.64 2.72
C PHE A 139 22.80 5.98 3.86
N THR A 140 22.53 7.28 4.02
CA THR A 140 21.59 7.79 5.01
C THR A 140 20.31 8.27 4.35
N TRP A 141 19.18 7.75 4.84
CA TRP A 141 17.85 8.11 4.37
C TRP A 141 17.29 9.26 5.21
N TRP A 142 17.44 10.49 4.72
CA TRP A 142 17.10 11.69 5.51
C TRP A 142 15.62 12.00 5.64
N THR A 143 14.74 11.43 4.81
CA THR A 143 13.30 11.68 4.90
C THR A 143 12.64 10.84 5.98
N ILE A 144 11.49 11.28 6.48
CA ILE A 144 10.60 10.37 7.20
C ILE A 144 10.11 9.36 6.17
N SER A 145 10.25 8.06 6.44
CA SER A 145 9.90 7.02 5.49
C SER A 145 8.71 6.23 6.00
N SER A 146 7.56 6.45 5.37
CA SER A 146 6.37 5.62 5.56
C SER A 146 6.55 4.30 4.82
N CYS A 147 6.43 3.21 5.57
CA CYS A 147 6.58 1.83 5.11
C CYS A 147 5.39 1.01 5.58
N SER A 148 5.22 -0.18 5.00
CA SER A 148 4.26 -1.17 5.49
C SER A 148 4.95 -2.49 5.79
N THR A 149 4.48 -3.21 6.79
CA THR A 149 4.85 -4.62 6.98
C THR A 149 4.26 -5.53 5.90
N SER A 150 3.34 -5.02 5.07
CA SER A 150 2.67 -5.75 3.99
C SER A 150 3.08 -5.22 2.62
N VAL A 151 3.76 -6.06 1.85
CA VAL A 151 4.10 -5.75 0.46
C VAL A 151 2.86 -5.50 -0.41
N ASN A 152 1.73 -6.13 -0.07
CA ASN A 152 0.51 -6.03 -0.87
C ASN A 152 -0.06 -4.61 -0.83
N ILE A 153 0.02 -3.96 0.34
CA ILE A 153 -0.41 -2.56 0.49
C ILE A 153 0.41 -1.64 -0.40
N ILE A 154 1.71 -1.92 -0.55
CA ILE A 154 2.62 -1.09 -1.35
C ILE A 154 2.45 -1.32 -2.86
N LYS A 155 2.23 -2.58 -3.29
CA LYS A 155 2.14 -2.94 -4.71
C LYS A 155 0.94 -2.31 -5.42
N ASP A 156 -0.13 -2.03 -4.70
CA ASP A 156 -1.33 -1.36 -5.22
C ASP A 156 -1.05 0.08 -5.68
N PHE A 157 0.07 0.68 -5.23
CA PHE A 157 0.47 2.06 -5.55
C PHE A 157 1.58 2.17 -6.59
N LEU A 158 2.07 1.04 -7.11
CA LEU A 158 3.22 1.00 -8.01
C LEU A 158 2.81 0.67 -9.44
N GLY A 159 3.16 1.56 -10.36
CA GLY A 159 3.00 1.36 -11.80
C GLY A 159 4.17 0.58 -12.42
N PRO A 160 4.12 0.32 -13.73
CA PRO A 160 5.26 -0.22 -14.46
C PRO A 160 6.49 0.68 -14.30
N ASN A 161 7.69 0.09 -14.18
CA ASN A 161 8.96 0.79 -13.91
C ASN A 161 9.02 1.50 -12.55
N SER A 162 8.29 1.00 -11.56
CA SER A 162 8.43 1.43 -10.17
C SER A 162 9.53 0.65 -9.46
N THR A 163 10.09 1.24 -8.40
CA THR A 163 11.02 0.57 -7.49
C THR A 163 10.31 0.16 -6.21
N LEU A 164 10.46 -1.10 -5.83
CA LEU A 164 10.05 -1.64 -4.54
C LEU A 164 11.29 -1.83 -3.67
N PHE A 165 11.24 -1.36 -2.44
CA PHE A 165 12.24 -1.60 -1.41
C PHE A 165 11.75 -2.70 -0.49
N LEU A 166 12.58 -3.74 -0.31
CA LEU A 166 12.54 -4.64 0.82
C LEU A 166 13.55 -4.12 1.84
N ILE A 167 13.10 -3.86 3.07
CA ILE A 167 13.93 -3.27 4.12
C ILE A 167 13.92 -4.19 5.33
N GLU A 168 15.07 -4.76 5.69
CA GLU A 168 15.28 -5.42 6.99
C GLU A 168 15.41 -4.34 8.07
N ALA A 169 14.29 -3.90 8.63
CA ALA A 169 14.26 -2.82 9.60
C ALA A 169 14.53 -3.31 11.04
N ILE A 170 15.22 -2.46 11.80
CA ILE A 170 15.56 -2.66 13.21
C ILE A 170 14.79 -1.67 14.09
N ASN A 171 14.73 -0.40 13.69
CA ASN A 171 14.14 0.69 14.49
C ASN A 171 12.86 1.28 13.88
N GLY A 172 12.10 0.48 13.12
CA GLY A 172 10.79 0.90 12.64
C GLY A 172 9.84 1.25 13.79
N LYS A 173 9.01 2.27 13.64
CA LYS A 173 8.02 2.70 14.64
C LYS A 173 6.62 2.36 14.17
N ASP A 174 5.90 1.54 14.94
CA ASP A 174 4.50 1.20 14.62
C ASP A 174 3.60 2.41 14.86
N VAL A 175 3.11 3.01 13.77
CA VAL A 175 2.20 4.17 13.83
C VAL A 175 0.76 3.80 13.49
N SER A 176 0.46 2.51 13.34
CA SER A 176 -0.86 2.01 12.91
C SER A 176 -2.02 2.51 13.77
N SER A 177 -1.75 2.79 15.05
CA SER A 177 -2.70 3.29 16.04
C SER A 177 -2.95 4.80 15.98
N CYS A 178 -2.15 5.59 15.25
CA CYS A 178 -2.26 7.05 15.21
C CYS A 178 -2.09 7.65 13.80
N THR A 179 -2.12 6.82 12.76
CA THR A 179 -2.10 7.22 11.34
C THR A 179 -3.51 7.49 10.80
N ASN A 180 -3.58 8.27 9.73
CA ASN A 180 -4.75 8.45 8.86
C ASN A 180 -5.10 7.18 8.06
N TYR A 181 -4.23 6.16 8.08
CA TYR A 181 -4.39 4.90 7.35
C TYR A 181 -4.32 3.67 8.26
N PRO A 182 -5.34 3.43 9.11
CA PRO A 182 -5.29 2.37 10.13
C PRO A 182 -5.18 0.95 9.56
N ASN A 183 -5.40 0.76 8.27
CA ASN A 183 -5.36 -0.56 7.62
C ASN A 183 -4.05 -0.81 6.86
N GLU A 184 -3.08 0.11 6.89
CA GLU A 184 -1.83 -0.02 6.15
C GLU A 184 -0.71 -0.73 6.94
N ASN A 185 -0.96 -1.10 8.20
CA ASN A 185 0.06 -1.57 9.15
C ASN A 185 1.31 -0.69 9.06
N GLU A 186 1.07 0.61 9.12
CA GLU A 186 2.06 1.62 8.77
C GLU A 186 3.17 1.65 9.81
N VAL A 187 4.41 1.62 9.31
CA VAL A 187 5.63 1.71 10.11
C VAL A 187 6.45 2.87 9.59
N ILE A 188 6.91 3.73 10.50
CA ILE A 188 7.78 4.85 10.15
C ILE A 188 9.24 4.49 10.44
N LEU A 189 10.09 4.68 9.44
CA LEU A 189 11.53 4.80 9.64
C LEU A 189 11.87 6.28 9.77
N CYS A 190 12.60 6.61 10.83
CA CYS A 190 12.87 8.01 11.20
C CYS A 190 13.88 8.66 10.24
N PRO A 191 13.85 10.00 10.11
CA PRO A 191 14.90 10.75 9.40
C PRO A 191 16.29 10.36 9.86
N GLY A 192 17.19 10.09 8.91
CA GLY A 192 18.57 9.72 9.21
C GLY A 192 18.81 8.23 9.38
N THR A 193 17.82 7.37 9.13
CA THR A 193 18.01 5.91 9.14
C THR A 193 19.10 5.52 8.13
N ARG A 194 20.07 4.70 8.54
CA ARG A 194 21.16 4.23 7.69
C ARG A 194 20.84 2.87 7.09
N PHE A 195 21.19 2.67 5.83
CA PHE A 195 21.00 1.40 5.15
C PHE A 195 22.26 0.94 4.43
N ARG A 196 22.42 -0.38 4.36
CA ARG A 196 23.32 -1.08 3.44
C ARG A 196 22.50 -1.76 2.34
N VAL A 197 22.95 -1.69 1.10
CA VAL A 197 22.38 -2.46 -0.01
C VAL A 197 22.87 -3.90 0.06
N VAL A 198 21.95 -4.85 0.27
CA VAL A 198 22.27 -6.27 0.55
C VAL A 198 22.64 -7.03 -0.73
N SER A 199 21.99 -6.70 -1.84
CA SER A 199 22.18 -7.35 -3.15
C SER A 199 22.10 -6.32 -4.27
N ASP A 200 22.70 -6.64 -5.42
CA ASP A 200 22.49 -5.82 -6.61
C ASP A 200 20.99 -5.78 -6.93
N PRO A 201 20.45 -4.64 -7.39
CA PRO A 201 19.03 -4.50 -7.67
C PRO A 201 18.56 -5.56 -8.68
N LEU A 202 17.40 -6.15 -8.40
CA LEU A 202 16.78 -7.14 -9.27
C LEU A 202 15.89 -6.42 -10.27
N ASP A 203 16.29 -6.46 -11.55
CA ASP A 203 15.51 -5.95 -12.66
C ASP A 203 14.54 -7.04 -13.15
N GLN A 204 13.30 -7.01 -12.65
CA GLN A 204 12.25 -7.96 -13.04
C GLN A 204 10.95 -7.20 -13.38
N PRO A 205 10.60 -7.04 -14.67
CA PRO A 205 9.34 -6.44 -15.04
C PRO A 205 8.13 -7.10 -14.33
N PRO A 206 7.14 -6.33 -13.83
CA PRO A 206 6.93 -4.90 -14.09
C PRO A 206 7.58 -3.93 -13.07
N MET A 207 8.33 -4.41 -12.06
CA MET A 207 8.87 -3.56 -10.98
C MET A 207 10.27 -3.99 -10.55
N HIS A 208 11.13 -3.02 -10.28
CA HIS A 208 12.48 -3.29 -9.82
C HIS A 208 12.52 -3.45 -8.30
N LEU A 209 13.39 -4.34 -7.78
CA LEU A 209 13.51 -4.60 -6.34
C LEU A 209 14.90 -4.18 -5.83
N ILE A 210 14.90 -3.39 -4.75
CA ILE A 210 16.11 -3.04 -3.99
C ILE A 210 15.98 -3.65 -2.59
N HIS A 211 17.01 -4.39 -2.17
CA HIS A 211 17.08 -4.98 -0.84
C HIS A 211 18.02 -4.18 0.06
N LEU A 212 17.48 -3.63 1.14
CA LEU A 212 18.18 -2.83 2.13
C LEU A 212 18.18 -3.52 3.49
N GLN A 213 19.26 -3.35 4.23
CA GLN A 213 19.37 -3.69 5.65
C GLN A 213 19.65 -2.43 6.44
N GLU A 214 18.88 -2.18 7.50
CA GLU A 214 19.17 -1.08 8.43
C GLU A 214 20.47 -1.36 9.20
N ILE A 215 21.33 -0.35 9.34
CA ILE A 215 22.62 -0.44 10.04
C ILE A 215 22.52 0.32 11.36
N THR A 216 23.00 -0.25 12.45
CA THR A 216 23.15 0.44 13.74
C THR A 216 24.61 0.82 14.01
N ASP A 217 24.84 1.73 14.95
CA ASP A 217 26.21 2.13 15.31
C ASP A 217 27.02 0.95 15.90
N ASP A 218 26.35 -0.07 16.46
CA ASP A 218 26.99 -1.32 16.96
C ASP A 218 27.60 -2.17 15.82
N ASP A 219 27.09 -2.02 14.59
CA ASP A 219 27.62 -2.75 13.43
C ASP A 219 29.00 -2.21 12.98
N GLU A 220 29.34 -0.95 13.34
CA GLU A 220 30.66 -0.38 13.04
C GLU A 220 31.77 -1.01 13.90
N GLU A 221 31.48 -1.46 15.13
CA GLU A 221 32.46 -2.18 15.97
C GLU A 221 32.72 -3.62 15.48
N SER A 222 31.69 -4.28 14.93
CA SER A 222 31.77 -5.67 14.45
C SER A 222 32.68 -5.85 13.23
N LEU A 223 32.88 -4.80 12.43
CA LEU A 223 33.75 -4.80 11.26
C LEU A 223 35.23 -4.57 11.61
N SER A 224 35.53 -4.05 12.81
CA SER A 224 36.91 -3.85 13.29
C SER A 224 37.53 -5.13 13.90
N THR A 225 36.69 -6.05 14.37
CA THR A 225 37.11 -7.26 15.11
C THR A 225 37.02 -8.56 14.28
N GLY A 226 36.31 -8.56 13.15
CA GLY A 226 36.12 -9.73 12.28
C GLY A 226 37.25 -10.05 11.30
N LEU A 227 38.27 -9.19 11.17
CA LEU A 227 39.34 -9.35 10.16
C LEU A 227 40.62 -10.01 10.71
N LYS A 228 40.49 -11.01 11.58
CA LYS A 228 41.62 -11.90 11.95
C LYS A 228 41.10 -13.30 12.31
N THR A 229 40.84 -14.12 11.29
CA THR A 229 41.15 -15.58 11.22
C THR A 229 40.37 -16.22 10.08
N MET A 230 41.03 -16.56 8.98
CA MET A 230 41.29 -17.96 8.59
C MET A 230 41.85 -18.02 7.17
N THR A 231 43.06 -18.56 7.12
CA THR A 231 43.91 -18.86 5.98
C THR A 231 43.42 -20.07 5.17
N MET A 232 43.45 -19.90 3.85
CA MET A 232 43.81 -20.85 2.78
C MET A 232 43.82 -22.37 3.07
N ALA A 233 43.02 -23.11 2.30
CA ALA A 233 43.42 -24.41 1.74
C ALA A 233 42.78 -24.62 0.35
N SER A 234 43.56 -25.20 -0.55
CA SER A 234 43.45 -25.18 -2.01
C SER A 234 42.68 -26.34 -2.65
N ALA A 235 42.03 -26.01 -3.78
CA ALA A 235 41.92 -26.74 -5.06
C ALA A 235 41.42 -28.20 -5.15
N SER A 236 40.42 -28.44 -6.02
CA SER A 236 40.61 -29.22 -7.27
C SER A 236 39.43 -29.07 -8.25
N LYS A 237 39.74 -29.22 -9.55
CA LYS A 237 38.87 -29.13 -10.73
C LYS A 237 37.96 -30.35 -10.88
N ALA A 238 36.77 -30.15 -11.44
CA ALA A 238 36.26 -30.96 -12.55
C ALA A 238 35.17 -30.20 -13.32
N ALA A 239 35.35 -30.11 -14.64
CA ALA A 239 34.33 -29.64 -15.58
C ALA A 239 33.46 -30.83 -15.99
N SER A 240 32.13 -30.66 -16.00
CA SER A 240 31.23 -31.54 -16.73
C SER A 240 30.15 -30.72 -17.42
N THR A 241 30.16 -30.79 -18.74
CA THR A 241 29.14 -30.33 -19.67
C THR A 241 27.78 -30.94 -19.34
N HIS A 242 26.76 -30.12 -19.09
CA HIS A 242 25.37 -30.56 -19.19
C HIS A 242 24.60 -29.69 -20.19
N THR A 243 24.22 -30.39 -21.25
CA THR A 243 23.27 -30.07 -22.30
C THR A 243 21.92 -29.63 -21.73
N LEU A 244 21.31 -28.66 -22.40
CA LEU A 244 19.93 -28.21 -22.17
C LEU A 244 18.96 -29.40 -22.26
N PRO A 245 18.06 -29.60 -21.28
CA PRO A 245 17.00 -30.57 -21.43
C PRO A 245 15.85 -29.99 -22.26
N ASN A 246 15.55 -30.73 -23.32
CA ASN A 246 14.34 -30.74 -24.12
C ASN A 246 13.06 -30.43 -23.33
N VAL A 247 12.23 -29.52 -23.85
CA VAL A 247 10.85 -29.30 -23.41
C VAL A 247 10.04 -30.56 -23.76
N LYS A 248 9.82 -31.44 -22.77
CA LYS A 248 8.82 -32.50 -22.89
C LYS A 248 7.43 -31.89 -22.69
N ALA A 249 6.51 -32.19 -23.59
CA ALA A 249 5.10 -31.85 -23.45
C ALA A 249 4.57 -32.31 -22.08
N SER A 250 3.92 -31.40 -21.34
CA SER A 250 3.32 -31.69 -20.04
C SER A 250 2.30 -32.83 -20.17
N GLN A 251 2.53 -33.94 -19.47
CA GLN A 251 1.55 -35.02 -19.35
C GLN A 251 0.35 -34.52 -18.55
N VAL A 252 -0.83 -34.50 -19.18
CA VAL A 252 -2.11 -34.20 -18.53
C VAL A 252 -2.54 -35.41 -17.70
N HIS A 253 -2.80 -35.20 -16.41
CA HIS A 253 -3.27 -36.23 -15.49
C HIS A 253 -4.77 -36.10 -15.26
N ILE A 254 -5.49 -37.23 -15.21
CA ILE A 254 -6.92 -37.29 -14.87
C ILE A 254 -7.05 -38.10 -13.58
N HIS A 255 -7.66 -37.51 -12.55
CA HIS A 255 -7.89 -38.16 -11.25
C HIS A 255 -9.27 -37.82 -10.71
N THR A 256 -9.97 -38.81 -10.17
CA THR A 256 -11.22 -38.63 -9.43
C THR A 256 -10.98 -39.06 -7.98
N ASP A 257 -11.21 -38.17 -7.02
CA ASP A 257 -11.06 -38.48 -5.61
C ASP A 257 -12.27 -39.25 -5.05
N GLN A 258 -12.14 -39.77 -3.82
CA GLN A 258 -13.22 -40.52 -3.15
C GLN A 258 -14.49 -39.68 -2.90
N SER A 259 -14.38 -38.35 -2.95
CA SER A 259 -15.51 -37.43 -2.80
C SER A 259 -16.20 -37.13 -4.14
N GLY A 260 -15.72 -37.70 -5.24
CA GLY A 260 -16.27 -37.50 -6.58
C GLY A 260 -15.77 -36.24 -7.30
N ASN A 261 -14.78 -35.53 -6.75
CA ASN A 261 -14.17 -34.40 -7.47
C ASN A 261 -13.23 -34.93 -8.54
N ARG A 262 -13.37 -34.43 -9.77
CA ARG A 262 -12.55 -34.83 -10.91
C ARG A 262 -11.60 -33.70 -11.30
N TYR A 263 -10.31 -33.97 -11.23
CA TYR A 263 -9.24 -33.09 -11.71
C TYR A 263 -8.68 -33.60 -13.05
N GLU A 264 -8.43 -32.66 -13.96
CA GLU A 264 -7.78 -32.88 -15.24
C GLU A 264 -6.75 -31.76 -15.47
N GLY A 265 -5.45 -32.07 -15.42
CA GLY A 265 -4.44 -31.04 -15.58
C GLY A 265 -3.02 -31.46 -15.22
N GLU A 266 -2.15 -30.46 -15.13
CA GLU A 266 -0.76 -30.62 -14.75
C GLU A 266 -0.61 -30.92 -13.24
N MET A 267 0.44 -31.65 -12.89
CA MET A 267 0.75 -32.11 -11.53
C MET A 267 2.25 -31.96 -11.24
N LYS A 268 2.60 -31.67 -9.98
CA LYS A 268 3.97 -31.69 -9.46
C LYS A 268 4.00 -32.55 -8.19
N GLY A 269 4.56 -33.77 -8.29
CA GLY A 269 4.40 -34.79 -7.26
C GLY A 269 2.92 -35.19 -7.13
N GLU A 270 2.40 -35.22 -5.91
CA GLU A 270 0.98 -35.51 -5.64
C GLU A 270 0.08 -34.27 -5.69
N ASN A 271 0.66 -33.08 -5.94
CA ASN A 271 -0.07 -31.83 -5.90
C ASN A 271 -0.43 -31.31 -7.29
N ARG A 272 -1.65 -30.77 -7.42
CA ARG A 272 -2.09 -30.00 -8.60
C ARG A 272 -1.19 -28.79 -8.79
N HIS A 273 -0.63 -28.62 -9.97
CA HIS A 273 0.34 -27.56 -10.25
C HIS A 273 0.32 -27.23 -11.75
N GLY A 274 0.37 -25.95 -12.12
CA GLY A 274 0.25 -25.51 -13.51
C GLY A 274 -1.21 -25.37 -13.96
N LYS A 275 -1.51 -25.64 -15.23
CA LYS A 275 -2.87 -25.49 -15.77
C LYS A 275 -3.72 -26.72 -15.45
N GLY A 276 -4.96 -26.50 -15.01
CA GLY A 276 -5.88 -27.60 -14.76
C GLY A 276 -7.34 -27.21 -14.58
N LYS A 277 -8.20 -28.20 -14.80
CA LYS A 277 -9.64 -28.15 -14.63
C LYS A 277 -10.06 -29.02 -13.44
N MET A 278 -10.96 -28.51 -12.63
CA MET A 278 -11.60 -29.22 -11.53
C MET A 278 -13.11 -29.18 -11.71
N ASP A 279 -13.73 -30.35 -11.82
CA ASP A 279 -15.18 -30.53 -11.71
C ASP A 279 -15.47 -31.04 -10.28
N PHE A 280 -16.06 -30.20 -9.44
CA PHE A 280 -16.37 -30.55 -8.04
C PHE A 280 -17.67 -31.35 -7.96
N ALA A 281 -17.76 -32.28 -7.00
CA ALA A 281 -18.99 -33.04 -6.75
C ALA A 281 -20.19 -32.15 -6.34
N SER A 282 -19.92 -30.94 -5.85
CA SER A 282 -20.94 -29.91 -5.56
C SER A 282 -21.61 -29.34 -6.82
N GLY A 283 -21.06 -29.61 -8.00
CA GLY A 283 -21.47 -29.00 -9.27
C GLY A 283 -20.69 -27.73 -9.64
N ASP A 284 -19.86 -27.20 -8.72
CA ASP A 284 -18.95 -26.12 -9.03
C ASP A 284 -17.87 -26.58 -10.02
N LYS A 285 -17.35 -25.66 -10.81
CA LYS A 285 -16.27 -25.94 -11.77
C LYS A 285 -15.21 -24.87 -11.69
N TYR A 286 -13.94 -25.27 -11.76
CA TYR A 286 -12.81 -24.35 -11.91
C TYR A 286 -11.96 -24.74 -13.12
N THR A 287 -11.47 -23.76 -13.86
CA THR A 287 -10.43 -23.95 -14.88
C THR A 287 -9.44 -22.81 -14.77
N GLY A 288 -8.18 -23.10 -14.50
CA GLY A 288 -7.18 -22.05 -14.29
C GLY A 288 -5.84 -22.57 -13.78
N ASP A 289 -5.06 -21.66 -13.21
CA ASP A 289 -3.75 -21.99 -12.65
C ASP A 289 -3.85 -22.59 -11.24
N TRP A 290 -2.92 -23.49 -10.96
CA TRP A 290 -2.74 -24.18 -9.69
C TRP A 290 -1.30 -24.10 -9.22
N ILE A 291 -1.07 -23.88 -7.93
CA ILE A 291 0.21 -24.11 -7.28
C ILE A 291 -0.06 -24.87 -5.99
N GLU A 292 0.55 -26.06 -5.87
CA GLU A 292 0.50 -26.89 -4.66
C GLU A 292 -0.95 -27.16 -4.18
N GLY A 293 -1.83 -27.52 -5.12
CA GLY A 293 -3.23 -27.84 -4.81
C GLY A 293 -4.13 -26.62 -4.62
N LYS A 294 -3.61 -25.40 -4.69
CA LYS A 294 -4.39 -24.16 -4.52
C LYS A 294 -4.60 -23.45 -5.86
N ARG A 295 -5.82 -22.93 -6.07
CA ARG A 295 -6.13 -22.04 -7.19
C ARG A 295 -5.32 -20.76 -7.03
N THR A 296 -4.65 -20.37 -8.10
CA THR A 296 -3.79 -19.19 -8.17
C THR A 296 -3.85 -18.60 -9.59
N GLY A 297 -3.08 -17.56 -9.88
CA GLY A 297 -2.93 -17.03 -11.24
C GLY A 297 -4.26 -16.57 -11.83
N HIS A 298 -4.57 -16.96 -13.07
CA HIS A 298 -5.85 -16.66 -13.71
C HIS A 298 -6.72 -17.92 -13.76
N GLY A 299 -8.02 -17.75 -13.50
CA GLY A 299 -8.97 -18.85 -13.56
C GLY A 299 -10.42 -18.41 -13.67
N VAL A 300 -11.22 -19.32 -14.23
CA VAL A 300 -12.67 -19.21 -14.33
C VAL A 300 -13.28 -20.18 -13.32
N TYR A 301 -14.15 -19.67 -12.46
CA TYR A 301 -14.96 -20.47 -11.54
C TYR A 301 -16.43 -20.29 -11.85
N ILE A 302 -17.09 -21.40 -12.15
CA ILE A 302 -18.52 -21.46 -12.39
C ILE A 302 -19.13 -22.07 -11.13
N PHE A 303 -19.91 -21.28 -10.41
CA PHE A 303 -20.61 -21.72 -9.22
C PHE A 303 -21.84 -22.53 -9.65
N ALA A 304 -22.16 -23.61 -8.94
CA ALA A 304 -23.33 -24.46 -9.20
C ALA A 304 -24.64 -23.66 -9.19
N ARG A 305 -24.67 -22.54 -8.46
CA ARG A 305 -25.81 -21.60 -8.39
C ARG A 305 -25.88 -20.59 -9.53
N GLY A 306 -25.01 -20.68 -10.54
CA GLY A 306 -25.07 -19.89 -11.77
C GLY A 306 -24.21 -18.63 -11.79
N ASN A 307 -23.58 -18.24 -10.67
CA ASN A 307 -22.56 -17.19 -10.73
C ASN A 307 -21.35 -17.68 -11.52
N ARG A 308 -20.66 -16.78 -12.22
CA ARG A 308 -19.41 -17.05 -12.92
C ARG A 308 -18.39 -15.99 -12.57
N TYR A 309 -17.29 -16.39 -11.94
CA TYR A 309 -16.13 -15.53 -11.77
C TYR A 309 -15.06 -15.86 -12.81
N GLU A 310 -14.48 -14.83 -13.40
CA GLU A 310 -13.31 -14.92 -14.26
C GLU A 310 -12.32 -13.85 -13.85
N GLY A 311 -11.10 -14.25 -13.50
CA GLY A 311 -10.08 -13.31 -13.11
C GLY A 311 -8.98 -13.95 -12.33
N GLN A 312 -8.31 -13.13 -11.52
CA GLN A 312 -7.16 -13.55 -10.75
C GLN A 312 -7.59 -14.32 -9.49
N TRP A 313 -6.74 -15.27 -9.07
CA TRP A 313 -6.89 -16.11 -7.90
C TRP A 313 -5.61 -16.09 -7.07
N LYS A 314 -5.75 -16.19 -5.75
CA LYS A 314 -4.65 -16.39 -4.82
C LYS A 314 -5.12 -17.25 -3.66
N ASP A 315 -4.37 -18.30 -3.35
CA ASP A 315 -4.66 -19.20 -2.22
C ASP A 315 -6.14 -19.63 -2.13
N ASN A 316 -6.73 -20.06 -3.26
CA ASN A 316 -8.13 -20.47 -3.39
C ASN A 316 -9.19 -19.35 -3.31
N LYS A 317 -8.80 -18.08 -3.29
CA LYS A 317 -9.72 -16.93 -3.21
C LYS A 317 -9.62 -16.06 -4.45
N MET A 318 -10.75 -15.46 -4.83
CA MET A 318 -10.79 -14.40 -5.86
C MET A 318 -9.91 -13.24 -5.36
N HIS A 319 -8.99 -12.79 -6.20
CA HIS A 319 -7.98 -11.80 -5.85
C HIS A 319 -7.61 -11.00 -7.09
N GLY A 320 -7.07 -9.79 -6.96
CA GLY A 320 -6.66 -8.96 -8.10
C GLY A 320 -7.84 -8.52 -8.98
N LYS A 321 -7.62 -8.39 -10.29
CA LYS A 321 -8.68 -8.04 -11.24
C LYS A 321 -9.54 -9.25 -11.56
N GLY A 322 -10.85 -9.05 -11.51
CA GLY A 322 -11.80 -10.08 -11.89
C GLY A 322 -13.18 -9.55 -12.20
N GLN A 323 -13.90 -10.31 -13.00
CA GLN A 323 -15.29 -10.12 -13.32
C GLN A 323 -16.10 -11.22 -12.66
N ILE A 324 -17.18 -10.87 -11.96
CA ILE A 324 -18.23 -11.82 -11.59
C ILE A 324 -19.51 -11.47 -12.32
N ASP A 325 -20.03 -12.42 -13.07
CA ASP A 325 -21.37 -12.41 -13.62
C ASP A 325 -22.28 -13.14 -12.60
N LEU A 326 -23.26 -12.42 -12.08
CA LEU A 326 -24.18 -12.94 -11.07
C LEU A 326 -25.38 -13.62 -11.76
N ALA A 327 -25.90 -14.67 -11.13
CA ALA A 327 -27.04 -15.42 -11.66
C ALA A 327 -28.31 -14.56 -11.84
N ASN A 328 -28.42 -13.43 -11.12
CA ASN A 328 -29.52 -12.49 -11.24
C ASN A 328 -29.35 -11.48 -12.40
N GLY A 329 -28.31 -11.61 -13.22
CA GLY A 329 -28.00 -10.70 -14.33
C GLY A 329 -27.15 -9.48 -13.95
N GLY A 330 -26.85 -9.29 -12.66
CA GLY A 330 -25.89 -8.30 -12.21
C GLY A 330 -24.45 -8.68 -12.61
N LYS A 331 -23.60 -7.69 -12.80
CA LYS A 331 -22.22 -7.88 -13.21
C LYS A 331 -21.30 -6.94 -12.45
N TYR A 332 -20.22 -7.47 -11.90
CA TYR A 332 -19.15 -6.64 -11.35
C TYR A 332 -17.84 -6.92 -12.07
N THR A 333 -17.10 -5.87 -12.39
CA THR A 333 -15.75 -5.93 -12.95
C THR A 333 -14.88 -4.97 -12.16
N GLY A 334 -13.86 -5.47 -11.47
CA GLY A 334 -13.04 -4.62 -10.61
C GLY A 334 -12.04 -5.39 -9.77
N ASP A 335 -11.59 -4.77 -8.70
CA ASP A 335 -10.60 -5.33 -7.78
C ASP A 335 -11.22 -6.27 -6.74
N TRP A 336 -10.51 -7.35 -6.45
CA TRP A 336 -10.86 -8.36 -5.47
C TRP A 336 -9.69 -8.57 -4.51
N ILE A 337 -9.99 -8.70 -3.22
CA ILE A 337 -9.04 -9.18 -2.21
C ILE A 337 -9.76 -10.21 -1.35
N GLU A 338 -9.19 -11.40 -1.26
CA GLU A 338 -9.68 -12.48 -0.38
C GLU A 338 -11.18 -12.80 -0.58
N GLY A 339 -11.66 -12.74 -1.83
CA GLY A 339 -13.06 -12.99 -2.16
C GLY A 339 -14.00 -11.79 -2.02
N LYS A 340 -13.49 -10.61 -1.66
CA LYS A 340 -14.29 -9.38 -1.49
C LYS A 340 -13.97 -8.35 -2.57
N ARG A 341 -15.01 -7.68 -3.08
CA ARG A 341 -14.86 -6.50 -3.94
C ARG A 341 -14.20 -5.38 -3.16
N THR A 342 -13.17 -4.79 -3.74
CA THR A 342 -12.38 -3.71 -3.14
C THR A 342 -11.91 -2.77 -4.25
N GLY A 343 -11.04 -1.80 -3.94
CA GLY A 343 -10.37 -0.95 -4.93
C GLY A 343 -11.37 -0.22 -5.82
N HIS A 344 -11.10 -0.18 -7.13
CA HIS A 344 -12.04 0.41 -8.10
C HIS A 344 -12.77 -0.69 -8.87
N GLY A 345 -14.05 -0.47 -9.12
CA GLY A 345 -14.83 -1.38 -9.95
C GLY A 345 -16.05 -0.74 -10.57
N VAL A 346 -16.59 -1.44 -11.54
CA VAL A 346 -17.85 -1.15 -12.18
C VAL A 346 -18.83 -2.25 -11.80
N PHE A 347 -19.95 -1.87 -11.20
CA PHE A 347 -21.07 -2.75 -10.92
C PHE A 347 -22.25 -2.34 -11.79
N ILE A 348 -22.66 -3.22 -12.70
CA ILE A 348 -23.89 -3.11 -13.46
C ILE A 348 -24.93 -3.95 -12.74
N TYR A 349 -25.97 -3.30 -12.22
CA TYR A 349 -27.06 -3.98 -11.53
C TYR A 349 -28.02 -4.59 -12.54
N SER A 350 -28.77 -5.61 -12.11
CA SER A 350 -29.81 -6.21 -12.95
C SER A 350 -30.94 -5.24 -13.30
N SER A 351 -31.08 -4.13 -12.55
CA SER A 351 -31.98 -3.01 -12.87
C SER A 351 -31.51 -2.18 -14.07
N GLY A 352 -30.26 -2.32 -14.52
CA GLY A 352 -29.62 -1.45 -15.49
C GLY A 352 -28.86 -0.27 -14.87
N ASP A 353 -28.95 -0.06 -13.55
CA ASP A 353 -28.12 0.94 -12.87
C ASP A 353 -26.64 0.55 -12.99
N ARG A 354 -25.77 1.54 -13.08
CA ARG A 354 -24.32 1.36 -13.18
C ARG A 354 -23.61 2.20 -12.15
N TYR A 355 -22.96 1.53 -11.20
CA TYR A 355 -21.99 2.16 -10.33
C TYR A 355 -20.59 2.01 -10.88
N GLU A 356 -19.81 3.08 -10.86
CA GLU A 356 -18.38 3.10 -11.14
C GLU A 356 -17.69 3.89 -10.06
N GLY A 357 -16.80 3.27 -9.31
CA GLY A 357 -16.15 3.94 -8.20
C GLY A 357 -15.44 2.98 -7.27
N GLN A 358 -15.16 3.45 -6.07
CA GLN A 358 -14.42 2.70 -5.08
C GLN A 358 -15.30 1.71 -4.32
N PHE A 359 -14.71 0.59 -3.91
CA PHE A 359 -15.30 -0.46 -3.07
C PHE A 359 -14.37 -0.77 -1.90
N LYS A 360 -14.96 -1.15 -0.76
CA LYS A 360 -14.26 -1.69 0.40
C LYS A 360 -15.13 -2.77 1.05
N ASP A 361 -14.56 -3.95 1.26
CA ASP A 361 -15.24 -5.09 1.91
C ASP A 361 -16.64 -5.40 1.32
N ASN A 362 -16.73 -5.41 -0.02
CA ASN A 362 -17.98 -5.58 -0.80
C ASN A 362 -18.92 -4.38 -0.87
N ASN A 363 -18.68 -3.29 -0.15
CA ASN A 363 -19.56 -2.12 -0.16
C ASN A 363 -18.96 -0.99 -1.00
N ARG A 364 -19.80 -0.15 -1.61
CA ARG A 364 -19.33 1.11 -2.22
C ARG A 364 -18.71 1.99 -1.14
N HIS A 365 -17.56 2.56 -1.44
CA HIS A 365 -16.78 3.38 -0.52
C HIS A 365 -16.08 4.49 -1.31
N GLY A 366 -15.62 5.54 -0.63
CA GLY A 366 -14.90 6.66 -1.25
C GLY A 366 -15.65 7.31 -2.42
N GLN A 367 -14.93 7.80 -3.41
CA GLN A 367 -15.54 8.50 -4.54
C GLN A 367 -16.18 7.51 -5.52
N GLY A 368 -17.40 7.81 -5.96
CA GLY A 368 -18.11 6.99 -6.92
C GLY A 368 -19.16 7.75 -7.73
N LYS A 369 -19.43 7.22 -8.91
CA LYS A 369 -20.45 7.67 -9.83
C LYS A 369 -21.52 6.59 -9.98
N MET A 370 -22.78 6.98 -9.83
CA MET A 370 -23.93 6.14 -10.16
C MET A 370 -24.66 6.73 -11.36
N ASP A 371 -24.73 5.98 -12.46
CA ASP A 371 -25.61 6.23 -13.58
C ASP A 371 -26.87 5.37 -13.38
N TYR A 372 -28.02 6.00 -13.18
CA TYR A 372 -29.28 5.31 -12.96
C TYR A 372 -29.96 4.96 -14.29
N ALA A 373 -30.69 3.84 -14.32
CA ALA A 373 -31.41 3.39 -15.51
C ALA A 373 -32.48 4.41 -15.99
N ASN A 374 -32.99 5.24 -15.08
CA ASN A 374 -33.92 6.33 -15.40
C ASN A 374 -33.26 7.57 -16.05
N GLY A 375 -31.92 7.57 -16.22
CA GLY A 375 -31.14 8.66 -16.78
C GLY A 375 -30.55 9.64 -15.75
N ASP A 376 -30.93 9.53 -14.48
CA ASP A 376 -30.33 10.33 -13.41
C ASP A 376 -28.88 9.91 -13.15
N LYS A 377 -28.09 10.81 -12.56
CA LYS A 377 -26.69 10.57 -12.22
C LYS A 377 -26.38 11.10 -10.84
N TYR A 378 -25.55 10.39 -10.10
CA TYR A 378 -24.95 10.87 -8.86
C TYR A 378 -23.43 10.73 -8.95
N THR A 379 -22.70 11.70 -8.41
CA THR A 379 -21.24 11.63 -8.26
C THR A 379 -20.86 12.20 -6.90
N GLY A 380 -20.22 11.42 -6.04
CA GLY A 380 -19.85 11.89 -4.70
C GLY A 380 -19.29 10.78 -3.82
N ASP A 381 -19.12 11.08 -2.54
CA ASP A 381 -18.55 10.15 -1.57
C ASP A 381 -19.54 9.07 -1.10
N TYR A 382 -19.00 7.90 -0.78
CA TYR A 382 -19.69 6.76 -0.19
C TYR A 382 -18.93 6.25 1.04
N ILE A 383 -19.66 5.86 2.08
CA ILE A 383 -19.16 5.03 3.20
C ILE A 383 -20.16 3.91 3.43
N GLU A 384 -19.71 2.66 3.31
CA GLU A 384 -20.53 1.47 3.54
C GLU A 384 -21.86 1.51 2.77
N ASP A 385 -21.76 1.69 1.45
CA ASP A 385 -22.89 1.84 0.51
C ASP A 385 -23.76 3.08 0.68
N LYS A 386 -23.53 3.92 1.69
CA LYS A 386 -24.28 5.16 1.93
C LYS A 386 -23.57 6.35 1.35
N ARG A 387 -24.30 7.22 0.64
CA ARG A 387 -23.80 8.52 0.19
C ARG A 387 -23.38 9.36 1.40
N THR A 388 -22.22 9.99 1.33
CA THR A 388 -21.66 10.85 2.37
C THR A 388 -20.94 12.06 1.73
N GLY A 389 -20.30 12.90 2.53
CA GLY A 389 -19.45 13.99 2.07
C GLY A 389 -20.17 14.95 1.13
N HIS A 390 -19.46 15.41 0.09
CA HIS A 390 -20.04 16.23 -0.96
C HIS A 390 -20.40 15.36 -2.16
N GLY A 391 -21.56 15.59 -2.77
CA GLY A 391 -21.96 14.91 -3.99
C GLY A 391 -22.84 15.78 -4.88
N VAL A 392 -22.81 15.51 -6.18
CA VAL A 392 -23.62 16.16 -7.20
C VAL A 392 -24.63 15.15 -7.72
N TYR A 393 -25.91 15.52 -7.67
CA TYR A 393 -26.99 14.78 -8.32
C TYR A 393 -27.44 15.54 -9.56
N MET A 394 -27.48 14.88 -10.71
CA MET A 394 -28.00 15.40 -11.97
C MET A 394 -29.23 14.60 -12.38
N PHE A 395 -30.35 15.28 -12.56
CA PHE A 395 -31.56 14.66 -13.09
C PHE A 395 -31.44 14.46 -14.59
N ALA A 396 -32.15 13.46 -15.13
CA ALA A 396 -32.26 13.25 -16.57
C ALA A 396 -32.76 14.51 -17.32
N SER A 397 -33.53 15.37 -16.65
CA SER A 397 -34.00 16.66 -17.17
C SER A 397 -32.90 17.71 -17.34
N GLY A 398 -31.69 17.47 -16.84
CA GLY A 398 -30.55 18.40 -16.86
C GLY A 398 -30.38 19.23 -15.58
N SER A 399 -31.33 19.22 -14.65
CA SER A 399 -31.21 19.95 -13.38
C SER A 399 -30.13 19.34 -12.48
N ARG A 400 -29.29 20.19 -11.86
CA ARG A 400 -28.19 19.78 -10.98
C ARG A 400 -28.42 20.23 -9.53
N TYR A 401 -28.07 19.37 -8.58
CA TYR A 401 -28.08 19.66 -7.15
C TYR A 401 -26.75 19.27 -6.51
N GLU A 402 -26.20 20.16 -5.71
CA GLU A 402 -25.10 19.85 -4.79
C GLU A 402 -25.68 19.40 -3.45
N LEU A 403 -25.13 18.32 -2.91
CA LEU A 403 -25.59 17.62 -1.73
C LEU A 403 -24.42 17.51 -0.76
N ILE A 404 -24.66 17.87 0.50
CA ILE A 404 -23.70 17.65 1.59
C ILE A 404 -24.34 16.67 2.56
N TYR A 405 -23.75 15.48 2.66
CA TYR A 405 -24.20 14.39 3.52
C TYR A 405 -23.22 14.24 4.70
N SER A 406 -23.58 14.74 5.89
CA SER A 406 -22.80 14.49 7.11
C SER A 406 -23.15 13.14 7.72
N TYR A 407 -22.18 12.24 7.89
CA TYR A 407 -22.35 10.95 8.57
C TYR A 407 -22.71 11.11 10.07
N ILE A 408 -22.50 12.31 10.63
CA ILE A 408 -22.87 12.67 12.00
C ILE A 408 -24.28 13.27 11.99
N MET A 409 -25.29 12.40 12.12
CA MET A 409 -26.64 12.62 12.69
C MET A 409 -27.67 11.77 11.96
N ARG A 410 -28.56 11.14 12.73
CA ARG A 410 -29.78 10.46 12.27
C ARG A 410 -30.83 11.41 11.64
N GLN A 411 -30.43 12.46 10.94
CA GLN A 411 -31.33 13.36 10.22
C GLN A 411 -30.59 13.93 8.99
N SER A 412 -31.11 13.64 7.80
CA SER A 412 -30.68 14.24 6.54
C SER A 412 -30.92 15.75 6.54
N ILE A 413 -29.87 16.57 6.63
CA ILE A 413 -29.96 18.00 6.31
C ILE A 413 -29.69 18.18 4.82
N LEU A 414 -30.77 18.36 4.06
CA LEU A 414 -30.73 18.65 2.63
C LEU A 414 -30.48 20.15 2.43
N ASN A 415 -29.22 20.60 2.44
CA ASN A 415 -28.90 21.97 2.06
C ASN A 415 -29.00 22.12 0.53
N ARG A 416 -30.17 22.54 0.05
CA ARG A 416 -30.42 22.83 -1.37
C ARG A 416 -29.79 24.18 -1.73
N ARG A 417 -28.72 24.16 -2.53
CA ARG A 417 -28.33 25.29 -3.36
C ARG A 417 -28.65 24.95 -4.81
N ILE A 418 -29.65 25.62 -5.37
CA ILE A 418 -29.91 25.60 -6.81
C ILE A 418 -28.91 26.60 -7.41
N LEU A 419 -27.97 26.12 -8.20
CA LEU A 419 -27.20 26.98 -9.09
C LEU A 419 -27.96 27.00 -10.42
N GLN A 420 -28.48 28.18 -10.80
CA GLN A 420 -29.13 28.42 -12.08
C GLN A 420 -28.13 28.46 -13.22
#